data_AF-A0A812PBF2-F1
#
_entry.id   AF-A0A812PBF2-F1
#
_cell.length_a   1.000
_cell.length_b   1.000
_cell.length_c   1.000
_cell.angle_alpha   90.00
_cell.angle_beta   90.00
_cell.angle_gamma   90.00
#
_symmetry.space_group_name_H-M   'P 1'
#
loop_
_entity.id
_entity.type
_entity.pdbx_description
1 polymer ?
#
loop_
_entity_poly.entity_id
_entity_poly.type
_entity_poly.pdbx_seq_one_letter_code
_entity_poly.pdbx_strand_id
1 'polypeptide(L)'
;MMVPFPPQTKKAEVVERDITKTIEERILGWHEHATIIAGRFGAGKSVAVEEALRDMQGVYVHQVRGNDWEEKLYKRLGLDGPDMLEEVLRRVGDKLKRPPILLLDIPRTTKQGMETISSFAKELSSDRKLAHVIVCASSAAMAISFDAGGSARQKDIWVGDLTEKEAKELLTLRGHQNDWKQFVDACGFNALDLVDACDISVEAKKAEMEQKARKEVLRFKDQCKIAGDTGKEILNKLLENRQAGEGAEELCTDASPKDVAMWIREKGYHAVIWHTVKREYQFASELHANAATEILKSTSQSTP
;
A
#
# COMPACT_ATOMS: atom_id res chain seq x y z
N MET A 1 -14.51 -5.65 29.87
CA MET A 1 -13.50 -6.58 29.30
C MET A 1 -12.91 -5.95 28.06
N MET A 2 -11.61 -6.09 27.78
CA MET A 2 -11.05 -5.68 26.48
C MET A 2 -11.36 -6.80 25.49
N VAL A 3 -12.13 -6.50 24.45
CA VAL A 3 -12.56 -7.50 23.47
C VAL A 3 -11.38 -7.78 22.52
N PRO A 4 -11.10 -9.04 22.17
CA PRO A 4 -10.16 -9.37 21.11
C PRO A 4 -10.56 -8.71 19.78
N PHE A 5 -9.58 -8.29 19.00
CA PHE A 5 -9.84 -7.67 17.70
C PHE A 5 -10.50 -8.67 16.75
N PRO A 6 -11.70 -8.36 16.20
CA PRO A 6 -12.38 -9.20 15.21
C PRO A 6 -12.14 -8.64 13.80
N PRO A 7 -11.32 -9.32 12.95
CA PRO A 7 -11.14 -8.94 11.54
C PRO A 7 -12.47 -8.92 10.78
N GLN A 8 -12.54 -8.11 9.71
CA GLN A 8 -13.74 -8.06 8.86
C GLN A 8 -13.90 -9.36 8.07
N THR A 9 -12.79 -9.96 7.64
CA THR A 9 -12.77 -11.19 6.86
C THR A 9 -12.80 -12.41 7.78
N LYS A 10 -13.56 -13.45 7.39
CA LYS A 10 -13.52 -14.73 8.10
C LYS A 10 -12.21 -15.45 7.83
N LYS A 11 -11.65 -16.11 8.83
CA LYS A 11 -10.37 -16.83 8.70
C LYS A 11 -10.36 -17.86 7.56
N ALA A 12 -11.49 -18.53 7.31
CA ALA A 12 -11.62 -19.50 6.22
C ALA A 12 -11.60 -18.88 4.81
N GLU A 13 -11.73 -17.56 4.70
CA GLU A 13 -11.77 -16.82 3.43
C GLU A 13 -10.43 -16.11 3.13
N VAL A 14 -9.41 -16.35 3.96
CA VAL A 14 -8.11 -15.69 3.91
C VAL A 14 -7.04 -16.66 3.47
N VAL A 15 -6.22 -16.21 2.52
CA VAL A 15 -4.98 -16.89 2.13
C VAL A 15 -3.88 -16.56 3.13
N GLU A 16 -3.15 -17.57 3.60
CA GLU A 16 -1.97 -17.36 4.43
C GLU A 16 -0.84 -16.76 3.58
N ARG A 17 -0.31 -15.63 4.05
CA ARG A 17 0.76 -14.90 3.37
C ARG A 17 1.93 -14.71 4.32
N ASP A 18 3.16 -14.89 3.83
CA ASP A 18 4.37 -14.67 4.63
C ASP A 18 4.46 -13.24 5.17
N ILE A 19 3.90 -12.28 4.45
CA ILE A 19 3.83 -10.88 4.88
C ILE A 19 2.95 -10.69 6.11
N THR A 20 1.87 -11.49 6.26
CA THR A 20 1.01 -11.45 7.45
C THR A 20 1.82 -11.83 8.69
N LYS A 21 2.61 -12.90 8.60
CA LYS A 21 3.52 -13.33 9.67
C LYS A 21 4.56 -12.25 9.98
N THR A 22 5.12 -11.61 8.96
CA THR A 22 6.08 -10.51 9.13
C THR A 22 5.46 -9.33 9.90
N ILE A 23 4.20 -9.00 9.61
CA ILE A 23 3.46 -7.95 10.31
C ILE A 23 3.18 -8.36 11.76
N GLU A 24 2.75 -9.61 11.98
CA GLU A 24 2.52 -10.17 13.32
C GLU A 24 3.80 -10.15 14.18
N GLU A 25 4.92 -10.63 13.64
CA GLU A 25 6.23 -10.60 14.30
C GLU A 25 6.64 -9.16 14.65
N ARG A 26 6.37 -8.19 13.76
CA ARG A 26 6.62 -6.78 14.04
C ARG A 26 5.73 -6.23 15.17
N ILE A 27 4.48 -6.67 15.26
CA ILE A 27 3.55 -6.27 16.32
C ILE A 27 3.99 -6.86 17.67
N LEU A 28 4.30 -8.15 17.70
CA LEU A 28 4.70 -8.85 18.91
C LEU A 28 6.07 -8.41 19.42
N GLY A 29 7.01 -8.13 18.50
CA GLY A 29 8.36 -7.64 18.79
C GLY A 29 8.47 -6.12 18.83
N TRP A 30 7.38 -5.38 19.03
CA TRP A 30 7.44 -3.93 19.06
C TRP A 30 8.19 -3.43 20.31
N HIS A 31 9.26 -2.67 20.09
CA HIS A 31 10.06 -2.07 21.17
C HIS A 31 10.05 -0.53 21.13
N GLU A 32 9.79 0.04 19.96
CA GLU A 32 9.58 1.46 19.67
C GLU A 32 9.27 1.60 18.16
N HIS A 33 8.96 2.82 17.70
CA HIS A 33 8.79 3.22 16.30
C HIS A 33 7.42 3.01 15.68
N ALA A 34 7.02 3.94 14.80
CA ALA A 34 5.83 3.77 13.98
C ALA A 34 6.06 2.67 12.94
N THR A 35 5.01 1.94 12.56
CA THR A 35 5.06 1.01 11.42
C THR A 35 4.25 1.60 10.28
N ILE A 36 4.81 1.72 9.09
CA ILE A 36 4.08 2.09 7.86
C ILE A 36 3.94 0.86 6.97
N ILE A 37 2.70 0.51 6.65
CA ILE A 37 2.33 -0.57 5.74
C ILE A 37 2.00 0.08 4.39
N ALA A 38 2.85 -0.17 3.40
CA ALA A 38 2.77 0.39 2.07
C ALA A 38 2.62 -0.72 1.01
N GLY A 39 2.20 -0.33 -0.19
CA GLY A 39 2.03 -1.25 -1.32
C GLY A 39 1.02 -0.72 -2.32
N ARG A 40 0.91 -1.39 -3.47
CA ARG A 40 -0.05 -1.03 -4.51
C ARG A 40 -1.49 -1.09 -3.97
N PHE A 41 -2.36 -0.26 -4.52
CA PHE A 41 -3.80 -0.38 -4.26
C PHE A 41 -4.27 -1.79 -4.63
N GLY A 42 -5.13 -2.39 -3.80
CA GLY A 42 -5.62 -3.76 -4.03
C GLY A 42 -4.66 -4.90 -3.63
N ALA A 43 -3.45 -4.61 -3.16
CA ALA A 43 -2.46 -5.66 -2.78
C ALA A 43 -2.82 -6.49 -1.52
N GLY A 44 -3.99 -6.27 -0.90
CA GLY A 44 -4.40 -7.01 0.31
C GLY A 44 -3.79 -6.50 1.63
N LYS A 45 -3.37 -5.23 1.70
CA LYS A 45 -2.78 -4.61 2.91
C LYS A 45 -3.68 -4.69 4.14
N SER A 46 -4.93 -4.22 4.02
CA SER A 46 -5.87 -4.22 5.14
C SER A 46 -6.14 -5.64 5.63
N VAL A 47 -6.31 -6.61 4.72
CA VAL A 47 -6.46 -8.02 5.08
C VAL A 47 -5.22 -8.52 5.84
N ALA A 48 -4.01 -8.31 5.32
CA ALA A 48 -2.79 -8.76 6.00
C ALA A 48 -2.63 -8.16 7.40
N VAL A 49 -2.95 -6.87 7.57
CA VAL A 49 -2.88 -6.19 8.88
C VAL A 49 -3.97 -6.69 9.83
N GLU A 50 -5.21 -6.81 9.36
CA GLU A 50 -6.31 -7.30 10.21
C GLU A 50 -6.08 -8.74 10.67
N GLU A 51 -5.57 -9.59 9.79
CA GLU A 51 -5.22 -10.98 10.14
C GLU A 51 -4.06 -11.05 11.14
N ALA A 52 -3.03 -10.22 10.97
CA ALA A 52 -1.94 -10.10 11.93
C ALA A 52 -2.40 -9.56 13.30
N LEU A 53 -3.54 -8.85 13.35
CA LEU A 53 -4.14 -8.35 14.59
C LEU A 53 -5.21 -9.27 15.16
N ARG A 54 -5.55 -10.37 14.47
CA ARG A 54 -6.63 -11.27 14.85
C ARG A 54 -6.45 -11.74 16.30
N ASP A 55 -7.54 -11.67 17.06
CA ASP A 55 -7.60 -12.07 18.47
C ASP A 55 -6.71 -11.25 19.43
N MET A 56 -6.02 -10.21 18.95
CA MET A 56 -5.24 -9.32 19.81
C MET A 56 -6.13 -8.36 20.59
N GLN A 57 -5.85 -8.20 21.88
CA GLN A 57 -6.53 -7.20 22.71
C GLN A 57 -5.88 -5.81 22.58
N GLY A 58 -6.65 -4.75 22.88
CA GLY A 58 -6.10 -3.39 22.94
C GLY A 58 -5.79 -2.79 21.57
N VAL A 59 -6.48 -3.26 20.53
CA VAL A 59 -6.39 -2.71 19.17
C VAL A 59 -7.52 -1.70 18.98
N TYR A 60 -7.19 -0.51 18.49
CA TYR A 60 -8.16 0.46 18.00
C TYR A 60 -7.87 0.80 16.55
N VAL A 61 -8.88 0.71 15.70
CA VAL A 61 -8.78 1.04 14.26
C VAL A 61 -9.50 2.35 14.00
N HIS A 62 -8.77 3.31 13.46
CA HIS A 62 -9.32 4.60 13.04
C HIS A 62 -9.12 4.81 11.55
N GLN A 63 -10.18 5.21 10.87
CA GLN A 63 -10.11 5.60 9.47
C GLN A 63 -9.81 7.09 9.37
N VAL A 64 -8.66 7.42 8.80
CA VAL A 64 -8.20 8.80 8.62
C VAL A 64 -8.92 9.40 7.41
N ARG A 65 -9.97 10.20 7.64
CA ARG A 65 -10.78 10.82 6.59
C ARG A 65 -11.02 12.30 6.89
N GLY A 66 -10.66 13.16 5.94
CA GLY A 66 -10.82 14.62 6.08
C GLY A 66 -9.74 15.25 6.96
N ASN A 67 -9.82 16.58 7.09
CA ASN A 67 -8.83 17.34 7.86
C ASN A 67 -9.11 17.28 9.38
N ASP A 68 -10.34 16.97 9.76
CA ASP A 68 -10.85 16.83 11.14
C ASP A 68 -10.70 15.40 11.68
N TRP A 69 -9.77 14.61 11.12
CA TRP A 69 -9.64 13.19 11.46
C TRP A 69 -9.19 12.95 12.91
N GLU A 70 -8.39 13.83 13.49
CA GLU A 70 -7.95 13.76 14.90
C GLU A 70 -9.12 14.05 15.84
N GLU A 71 -9.88 15.11 15.59
CA GLU A 71 -11.10 15.42 16.35
C GLU A 71 -12.10 14.25 16.30
N LYS A 72 -12.25 13.62 15.13
CA LYS A 72 -13.08 12.41 14.97
C LYS A 72 -12.53 11.23 15.77
N LEU A 73 -11.21 11.07 15.88
CA LEU A 73 -10.60 10.04 16.71
C LEU A 73 -10.96 10.28 18.19
N TYR A 74 -10.74 11.50 18.69
CA TYR A 74 -11.04 11.85 20.07
C TYR A 74 -12.53 11.66 20.38
N LYS A 75 -13.41 12.19 19.53
CA LYS A 75 -14.86 12.07 19.68
C LYS A 75 -15.34 10.61 19.70
N ARG A 76 -14.79 9.75 18.85
CA ARG A 76 -15.15 8.32 18.82
C ARG A 76 -14.68 7.56 20.05
N LEU A 77 -13.60 8.00 20.67
CA LEU A 77 -13.10 7.47 21.93
C LEU A 77 -13.76 8.12 23.16
N GLY A 78 -14.62 9.12 22.97
CA GLY A 78 -15.26 9.87 24.05
C GLY A 78 -14.28 10.76 24.83
N LEU A 79 -13.28 11.31 24.13
CA LEU A 79 -12.21 12.13 24.70
C LEU A 79 -12.41 13.60 24.35
N ASP A 80 -12.13 14.49 25.29
CA ASP A 80 -12.22 15.94 25.08
C ASP A 80 -10.96 16.52 24.40
N GLY A 81 -9.90 15.72 24.24
CA GLY A 81 -8.67 16.17 23.59
C GLY A 81 -7.47 15.22 23.73
N PRO A 82 -6.28 15.66 23.26
CA PRO A 82 -5.06 14.86 23.21
C PRO A 82 -4.54 14.40 24.58
N ASP A 83 -4.66 15.23 25.63
CA ASP A 83 -4.18 14.88 26.97
C ASP A 83 -4.94 13.68 27.56
N MET A 84 -6.25 13.59 27.29
CA MET A 84 -7.05 12.43 27.69
C MET A 84 -6.70 11.17 26.90
N LEU A 85 -6.31 11.31 25.62
CA LEU A 85 -5.85 10.17 24.84
C LEU A 85 -4.60 9.56 25.48
N GLU A 86 -3.64 10.37 25.88
CA GLU A 86 -2.44 9.89 26.57
C GLU A 86 -2.77 9.13 27.85
N GLU A 87 -3.64 9.68 28.70
CA GLU A 87 -4.06 9.01 29.94
C GLU A 87 -4.73 7.66 29.65
N VAL A 88 -5.59 7.61 28.64
CA VAL A 88 -6.26 6.37 28.22
C VAL A 88 -5.24 5.36 27.70
N LEU A 89 -4.32 5.76 26.83
CA LEU A 89 -3.30 4.86 26.28
C LEU A 89 -2.40 4.29 27.40
N ARG A 90 -2.01 5.12 28.38
CA ARG A 90 -1.27 4.65 29.57
C ARG A 90 -2.05 3.62 30.37
N ARG A 91 -3.30 3.93 30.74
CA ARG A 91 -4.16 3.03 31.53
C ARG A 91 -4.41 1.70 30.82
N VAL A 92 -4.62 1.75 29.51
CA VAL A 92 -4.78 0.54 28.68
C VAL A 92 -3.47 -0.23 28.64
N GLY A 93 -2.34 0.44 28.46
CA GLY A 93 -1.00 -0.15 28.50
C GLY A 93 -0.71 -0.87 29.81
N ASP A 94 -0.99 -0.22 30.95
CA ASP A 94 -0.81 -0.77 32.29
C ASP A 94 -1.66 -2.03 32.53
N LYS A 95 -2.85 -2.07 31.92
CA LYS A 95 -3.77 -3.21 31.99
C LYS A 95 -3.34 -4.36 31.09
N LEU A 96 -2.84 -4.06 29.89
CA LEU A 96 -2.35 -5.05 28.92
C LEU A 96 -0.95 -5.57 29.25
N LYS A 97 -0.19 -4.85 30.10
CA LYS A 97 1.25 -5.05 30.31
C LYS A 97 2.09 -4.92 29.03
N ARG A 98 1.54 -4.20 28.05
CA ARG A 98 2.19 -3.78 26.80
C ARG A 98 1.43 -2.58 26.22
N PRO A 99 2.05 -1.74 25.39
CA PRO A 99 1.34 -0.64 24.75
C PRO A 99 0.15 -1.11 23.90
N PRO A 100 -0.96 -0.37 23.89
CA PRO A 100 -2.06 -0.58 22.94
C PRO A 100 -1.60 -0.37 21.50
N ILE A 101 -2.37 -0.90 20.56
CA ILE A 101 -2.14 -0.77 19.12
C ILE A 101 -3.15 0.21 18.55
N LEU A 102 -2.65 1.22 17.85
CA LEU A 102 -3.47 2.18 17.12
C LEU A 102 -3.22 2.00 15.63
N LEU A 103 -4.20 1.45 14.92
CA LEU A 103 -4.18 1.33 13.47
C LEU A 103 -4.84 2.56 12.83
N LEU A 104 -4.05 3.34 12.11
CA LEU A 104 -4.50 4.43 11.26
C LEU A 104 -4.65 3.92 9.83
N ASP A 105 -5.87 3.56 9.45
CA ASP A 105 -6.22 3.17 8.08
C ASP A 105 -6.45 4.43 7.25
N ILE A 106 -5.64 4.64 6.21
CA ILE A 106 -5.70 5.83 5.36
C ILE A 106 -6.27 5.44 3.99
N PRO A 107 -7.55 5.74 3.71
CA PRO A 107 -8.18 5.47 2.43
C PRO A 107 -7.52 6.23 1.29
N ARG A 108 -7.62 5.68 0.07
CA ARG A 108 -7.12 6.32 -1.17
C ARG A 108 -7.72 7.70 -1.43
N THR A 109 -8.94 7.95 -0.95
CA THR A 109 -9.66 9.22 -1.13
C THR A 109 -9.17 10.35 -0.21
N THR A 110 -8.22 10.05 0.68
CA THR A 110 -7.73 11.01 1.66
C THR A 110 -6.89 12.10 1.00
N LYS A 111 -7.33 13.34 1.17
CA LYS A 111 -6.63 14.54 0.72
C LYS A 111 -5.68 15.13 1.78
N GLN A 112 -5.79 14.67 3.02
CA GLN A 112 -4.94 15.11 4.13
C GLN A 112 -3.46 14.87 3.81
N GLY A 113 -2.62 15.82 4.21
CA GLY A 113 -1.17 15.67 4.15
C GLY A 113 -0.69 14.59 5.11
N MET A 114 0.27 13.78 4.67
CA MET A 114 0.85 12.72 5.52
C MET A 114 1.66 13.28 6.70
N GLU A 115 2.03 14.56 6.65
CA GLU A 115 2.82 15.24 7.69
C GLU A 115 2.12 15.25 9.05
N THR A 116 0.82 15.52 9.11
CA THR A 116 0.08 15.52 10.38
C THR A 116 -0.02 14.09 10.93
N ILE A 117 -0.26 13.12 10.05
CA ILE A 117 -0.37 11.70 10.41
C ILE A 117 0.99 11.17 10.89
N SER A 118 2.09 11.54 10.24
CA SER A 118 3.42 11.08 10.60
C SER A 118 3.91 11.75 11.88
N SER A 119 3.59 13.03 12.10
CA SER A 119 3.84 13.72 13.37
C SER A 119 3.10 13.07 14.52
N PHE A 120 1.80 12.81 14.35
CA PHE A 120 0.98 12.12 15.34
C PHE A 120 1.49 10.70 15.63
N ALA A 121 1.84 9.93 14.59
CA ALA A 121 2.38 8.59 14.75
C ALA A 121 3.71 8.61 15.52
N LYS A 122 4.64 9.47 15.11
CA LYS A 122 5.94 9.67 15.77
C LYS A 122 5.78 10.03 17.25
N GLU A 123 4.88 10.96 17.55
CA GLU A 123 4.64 11.42 18.91
C GLU A 123 4.21 10.27 19.82
N LEU A 124 3.20 9.50 19.41
CA LEU A 124 2.65 8.42 20.22
C LEU A 124 3.58 7.19 20.28
N SER A 125 4.25 6.84 19.19
CA SER A 125 5.06 5.62 19.12
C SER A 125 6.49 5.79 19.61
N SER A 126 7.13 6.90 19.25
CA SER A 126 8.58 7.06 19.38
C SER A 126 8.93 8.06 20.48
N ASP A 127 8.26 9.21 20.51
CA ASP A 127 8.60 10.29 21.45
C ASP A 127 8.02 10.00 22.85
N ARG A 128 6.74 9.61 22.94
CA ARG A 128 6.07 9.31 24.21
C ARG A 128 5.95 7.81 24.53
N LYS A 129 6.15 6.94 23.53
CA LYS A 129 6.09 5.46 23.67
C LYS A 129 4.79 4.95 24.29
N LEU A 130 3.67 5.59 23.95
CA LEU A 130 2.34 5.33 24.51
C LEU A 130 1.58 4.23 23.75
N ALA A 131 1.86 4.06 22.47
CA ALA A 131 1.15 3.10 21.62
C ALA A 131 2.04 2.60 20.47
N HIS A 132 1.82 1.36 20.03
CA HIS A 132 2.30 0.93 18.72
C HIS A 132 1.37 1.51 17.66
N VAL A 133 1.83 2.56 16.97
CA VAL A 133 1.08 3.16 15.85
C VAL A 133 1.43 2.43 14.56
N ILE A 134 0.41 1.83 13.93
CA ILE A 134 0.49 1.22 12.60
C ILE A 134 -0.27 2.12 11.65
N VAL A 135 0.37 2.54 10.57
CA VAL A 135 -0.23 3.34 9.52
C VAL A 135 -0.39 2.45 8.30
N CYS A 136 -1.62 2.26 7.82
CA CYS A 136 -1.90 1.51 6.60
C CYS A 136 -2.29 2.48 5.49
N ALA A 137 -1.37 2.75 4.56
CA ALA A 137 -1.61 3.67 3.47
C ALA A 137 -2.17 2.92 2.26
N SER A 138 -3.37 3.27 1.79
CA SER A 138 -4.04 2.53 0.70
C SER A 138 -3.26 2.47 -0.62
N SER A 139 -2.36 3.43 -0.88
CA SER A 139 -1.50 3.47 -2.07
C SER A 139 -0.04 3.80 -1.75
N ALA A 140 0.87 3.27 -2.56
CA ALA A 140 2.30 3.55 -2.47
C ALA A 140 2.62 5.06 -2.58
N ALA A 141 1.95 5.78 -3.47
CA ALA A 141 2.13 7.22 -3.64
C ALA A 141 1.85 8.02 -2.37
N MET A 142 0.89 7.58 -1.54
CA MET A 142 0.64 8.22 -0.25
C MET A 142 1.71 7.87 0.78
N ALA A 143 2.20 6.63 0.79
CA ALA A 143 3.19 6.19 1.76
C ALA A 143 4.52 6.94 1.65
N ILE A 144 4.89 7.44 0.46
CA ILE A 144 6.16 8.17 0.24
C ILE A 144 6.29 9.41 1.12
N SER A 145 5.18 10.10 1.37
CA SER A 145 5.20 11.32 2.19
C SER A 145 5.16 11.04 3.70
N PHE A 146 5.10 9.77 4.11
CA PHE A 146 5.17 9.41 5.52
C PHE A 146 6.61 9.48 6.03
N ASP A 147 6.84 10.33 7.02
CA ASP A 147 8.13 10.46 7.69
C ASP A 147 7.91 10.64 9.19
N ALA A 148 8.12 9.56 9.95
CA ALA A 148 8.06 9.57 11.41
C ALA A 148 9.45 9.75 12.05
N GLY A 149 10.41 10.36 11.33
CA GLY A 149 11.80 10.52 11.74
C GLY A 149 12.75 9.55 11.03
N GLY A 150 12.44 9.18 9.80
CA GLY A 150 13.21 8.27 8.96
C GLY A 150 13.36 6.85 9.52
N SER A 151 14.27 6.07 8.94
CA SER A 151 14.52 4.66 9.31
C SER A 151 14.93 4.45 10.77
N ALA A 152 15.37 5.52 11.45
CA ALA A 152 15.69 5.51 12.88
C ALA A 152 14.45 5.46 13.78
N ARG A 153 13.27 5.86 13.28
CA ARG A 153 12.03 5.99 14.08
C ARG A 153 10.79 5.40 13.42
N GLN A 154 10.95 4.77 12.26
CA GLN A 154 9.88 4.12 11.53
C GLN A 154 10.34 2.78 10.96
N LYS A 155 9.41 1.82 10.86
CA LYS A 155 9.61 0.56 10.18
C LYS A 155 8.69 0.50 8.96
N ASP A 156 9.29 0.40 7.79
CA ASP A 156 8.58 0.26 6.52
C ASP A 156 8.36 -1.22 6.23
N ILE A 157 7.12 -1.59 5.93
CA ILE A 157 6.73 -2.92 5.45
C ILE A 157 6.00 -2.74 4.13
N TRP A 158 6.42 -3.51 3.13
CA TRP A 158 5.81 -3.51 1.80
C TRP A 158 4.98 -4.77 1.60
N VAL A 159 3.69 -4.59 1.31
CA VAL A 159 2.79 -5.66 0.88
C VAL A 159 2.74 -5.66 -0.63
N GLY A 160 3.39 -6.65 -1.23
CA GLY A 160 3.36 -6.88 -2.67
C GLY A 160 2.06 -7.51 -3.15
N ASP A 161 1.99 -7.71 -4.46
CA ASP A 161 1.01 -8.59 -5.09
C ASP A 161 1.17 -10.03 -4.56
N LEU A 162 0.18 -10.89 -4.84
CA LEU A 162 0.20 -12.28 -4.42
C LEU A 162 1.35 -13.04 -5.10
N THR A 163 1.89 -14.05 -4.44
CA THR A 163 2.70 -15.06 -5.14
C THR A 163 1.81 -15.96 -6.00
N GLU A 164 2.39 -16.75 -6.91
CA GLU A 164 1.62 -17.74 -7.69
C GLU A 164 0.87 -18.72 -6.79
N LYS A 165 1.52 -19.19 -5.72
CA LYS A 165 0.91 -20.06 -4.71
C LYS A 165 -0.27 -19.38 -4.04
N GLU A 166 -0.08 -18.14 -3.56
CA GLU A 166 -1.12 -17.37 -2.87
C GLU A 166 -2.32 -17.07 -3.79
N ALA A 167 -2.08 -16.73 -5.06
CA ALA A 167 -3.14 -16.46 -6.03
C ALA A 167 -3.94 -17.73 -6.35
N LYS A 168 -3.27 -18.87 -6.53
CA LYS A 168 -3.94 -20.16 -6.73
C LYS A 168 -4.80 -20.55 -5.52
N GLU A 169 -4.29 -20.34 -4.31
CA GLU A 169 -5.05 -20.60 -3.08
C GLU A 169 -6.28 -19.68 -2.98
N LEU A 170 -6.13 -18.37 -3.25
CA LEU A 170 -7.23 -17.41 -3.26
C LEU A 170 -8.33 -17.83 -4.23
N LEU A 171 -7.94 -18.19 -5.46
CA LEU A 171 -8.88 -18.59 -6.51
C LEU A 171 -9.54 -19.94 -6.17
N THR A 172 -8.81 -20.86 -5.54
CA THR A 172 -9.37 -22.13 -5.05
C THR A 172 -10.46 -21.89 -3.99
N LEU A 173 -10.24 -20.97 -3.04
CA LEU A 173 -11.25 -20.57 -2.05
C LEU A 173 -12.51 -19.96 -2.69
N ARG A 174 -12.38 -19.44 -3.92
CA ARG A 174 -13.47 -18.86 -4.72
C ARG A 174 -14.07 -19.85 -5.73
N GLY A 175 -13.66 -21.12 -5.71
CA GLY A 175 -14.18 -22.17 -6.61
C GLY A 175 -13.46 -22.30 -7.96
N HIS A 176 -12.39 -21.54 -8.18
CA HIS A 176 -11.64 -21.47 -9.46
C HIS A 176 -10.34 -22.29 -9.43
N GLN A 177 -10.41 -23.52 -8.95
CA GLN A 177 -9.22 -24.38 -8.80
C GLN A 177 -8.61 -24.82 -10.16
N ASN A 178 -9.44 -24.97 -11.20
CA ASN A 178 -9.04 -25.56 -12.48
C ASN A 178 -8.69 -24.53 -13.56
N ASP A 179 -9.12 -23.29 -13.37
CA ASP A 179 -9.07 -22.17 -14.30
C ASP A 179 -8.24 -20.99 -13.75
N TRP A 180 -7.61 -21.12 -12.58
CA TRP A 180 -6.86 -20.04 -11.91
C TRP A 180 -5.82 -19.34 -12.80
N LYS A 181 -5.21 -20.07 -13.75
CA LYS A 181 -4.25 -19.49 -14.70
C LYS A 181 -4.89 -18.44 -15.59
N GLN A 182 -6.14 -18.64 -16.03
CA GLN A 182 -6.86 -17.69 -16.87
C GLN A 182 -7.08 -16.36 -16.14
N PHE A 183 -7.36 -16.42 -14.84
CA PHE A 183 -7.50 -15.24 -13.98
C PHE A 183 -6.17 -14.48 -13.83
N VAL A 184 -5.08 -15.20 -13.56
CA VAL A 184 -3.75 -14.61 -13.44
C VAL A 184 -3.28 -14.01 -14.77
N ASP A 185 -3.51 -14.70 -15.90
CA ASP A 185 -3.19 -14.20 -17.23
C ASP A 185 -4.00 -12.94 -17.60
N ALA A 186 -5.21 -12.80 -17.06
CA ALA A 186 -6.09 -11.64 -17.29
C ALA A 186 -5.74 -10.44 -16.41
N CYS A 187 -5.45 -10.67 -15.13
CA CYS A 187 -5.44 -9.62 -14.11
C CYS A 187 -4.09 -9.46 -13.38
N GLY A 188 -3.15 -10.38 -13.61
CA GLY A 188 -1.93 -10.51 -12.84
C GLY A 188 -2.20 -11.04 -11.42
N PHE A 189 -1.34 -10.67 -10.48
CA PHE A 189 -1.35 -11.20 -9.11
C PHE A 189 -1.94 -10.23 -8.07
N ASN A 190 -2.63 -9.16 -8.49
CA ASN A 190 -3.26 -8.27 -7.52
C ASN A 190 -4.41 -8.97 -6.80
N ALA A 191 -4.44 -8.91 -5.47
CA ALA A 191 -5.50 -9.58 -4.72
C ALA A 191 -6.89 -9.02 -5.05
N LEU A 192 -7.05 -7.69 -5.13
CA LEU A 192 -8.34 -7.08 -5.47
C LEU A 192 -8.74 -7.36 -6.92
N ASP A 193 -7.83 -7.20 -7.88
CA ASP A 193 -8.17 -7.44 -9.29
C ASP A 193 -8.59 -8.91 -9.51
N LEU A 194 -7.97 -9.87 -8.81
CA LEU A 194 -8.36 -11.29 -8.84
C LEU A 194 -9.74 -11.54 -8.19
N VAL A 195 -10.03 -10.91 -7.06
CA VAL A 195 -11.37 -11.02 -6.42
C VAL A 195 -12.45 -10.43 -7.33
N ASP A 196 -12.22 -9.24 -7.87
CA ASP A 196 -13.16 -8.58 -8.78
C ASP A 196 -13.40 -9.43 -10.04
N ALA A 197 -12.36 -10.11 -10.54
CA ALA A 197 -12.47 -10.99 -11.70
C ALA A 197 -13.38 -12.20 -11.44
N CYS A 198 -13.51 -12.68 -10.20
CA CYS A 198 -14.43 -13.76 -9.86
C CYS A 198 -15.91 -13.34 -9.97
N ASP A 199 -16.20 -12.05 -9.83
CA ASP A 199 -17.55 -11.51 -9.86
C ASP A 199 -18.02 -11.11 -11.28
N ILE A 200 -17.11 -11.14 -12.27
CA ILE A 200 -17.39 -10.84 -13.69
C ILE A 200 -16.75 -11.88 -14.62
N SER A 201 -16.88 -11.72 -15.95
CA SER A 201 -16.16 -12.59 -16.90
C SER A 201 -14.66 -12.23 -16.94
N VAL A 202 -13.81 -13.27 -16.93
CA VAL A 202 -12.33 -13.14 -17.00
C VAL A 202 -11.91 -12.39 -18.27
N GLU A 203 -12.57 -12.64 -19.40
CA GLU A 203 -12.30 -11.97 -20.67
C GLU A 203 -12.64 -10.48 -20.61
N ALA A 204 -13.79 -10.14 -20.01
CA ALA A 204 -14.18 -8.74 -19.81
C ALA A 204 -13.20 -8.01 -18.90
N LYS A 205 -12.78 -8.65 -17.80
CA LYS A 205 -11.78 -8.09 -16.88
C LYS A 205 -10.43 -7.90 -17.55
N LYS A 206 -9.98 -8.88 -18.35
CA LYS A 206 -8.74 -8.80 -19.12
C LYS A 206 -8.73 -7.58 -20.03
N ALA A 207 -9.77 -7.42 -20.84
CA ALA A 207 -9.90 -6.30 -21.78
C ALA A 207 -9.91 -4.94 -21.05
N GLU A 208 -10.63 -4.85 -19.92
CA GLU A 208 -10.64 -3.66 -19.06
C GLU A 208 -9.23 -3.32 -18.55
N MET A 209 -8.52 -4.30 -18.01
CA MET A 209 -7.20 -4.13 -17.42
C MET A 209 -6.14 -3.77 -18.45
N GLU A 210 -6.15 -4.39 -19.63
CA GLU A 210 -5.28 -4.05 -20.76
C GLU A 210 -5.54 -2.62 -21.25
N GLN A 211 -6.82 -2.26 -21.45
CA GLN A 211 -7.20 -0.91 -21.86
C GLN A 211 -6.78 0.14 -20.84
N LYS A 212 -6.98 -0.14 -19.55
CA LYS A 212 -6.57 0.72 -18.44
C LYS A 212 -5.07 0.90 -18.42
N ALA A 213 -4.29 -0.18 -18.44
CA ALA A 213 -2.83 -0.12 -18.44
C ALA A 213 -2.30 0.71 -19.61
N ARG A 214 -2.82 0.46 -20.82
CA ARG A 214 -2.46 1.23 -22.03
C ARG A 214 -2.78 2.72 -21.88
N LYS A 215 -3.97 3.05 -21.38
CA LYS A 215 -4.40 4.45 -21.15
C LYS A 215 -3.52 5.14 -20.11
N GLU A 216 -3.20 4.46 -19.01
CA GLU A 216 -2.36 5.00 -17.94
C GLU A 216 -0.93 5.24 -18.42
N VAL A 217 -0.35 4.30 -19.16
CA VAL A 217 0.98 4.45 -19.76
C VAL A 217 1.03 5.57 -20.79
N LEU A 218 0.04 5.69 -21.69
CA LEU A 218 -0.03 6.79 -22.65
C LEU A 218 -0.10 8.15 -21.94
N ARG A 219 -0.96 8.27 -20.93
CA ARG A 219 -1.07 9.51 -20.17
C ARG A 219 0.21 9.84 -19.41
N PHE A 220 0.85 8.85 -18.79
CA PHE A 220 2.12 9.05 -18.12
C PHE A 220 3.21 9.49 -19.10
N LYS A 221 3.38 8.77 -20.22
CA LYS A 221 4.33 9.10 -21.30
C LYS A 221 4.17 10.55 -21.78
N ASP A 222 2.95 10.96 -22.09
CA ASP A 222 2.70 12.21 -22.80
C ASP A 222 2.54 13.43 -21.86
N GLN A 223 2.14 13.21 -20.60
CA GLN A 223 1.75 14.28 -19.67
C GLN A 223 2.64 14.38 -18.42
N CYS A 224 3.49 13.39 -18.14
CA CYS A 224 4.44 13.48 -17.03
C CYS A 224 5.67 14.31 -17.47
N LYS A 225 5.92 15.41 -16.76
CA LYS A 225 7.10 16.27 -16.91
C LYS A 225 7.55 16.68 -15.51
N ILE A 226 8.64 16.10 -15.03
CA ILE A 226 9.12 16.28 -13.66
C ILE A 226 10.62 16.52 -13.72
N ALA A 227 11.07 17.64 -13.15
CA ALA A 227 12.49 17.99 -13.04
C ALA A 227 13.30 17.93 -14.35
N GLY A 228 12.66 18.02 -15.51
CA GLY A 228 13.31 17.92 -16.82
C GLY A 228 13.18 16.56 -17.49
N ASP A 229 12.93 15.48 -16.72
CA ASP A 229 12.57 14.18 -17.27
C ASP A 229 11.11 14.18 -17.76
N THR A 230 10.91 13.57 -18.92
CA THR A 230 9.61 13.26 -19.48
C THR A 230 9.17 11.87 -19.04
N GLY A 231 7.85 11.64 -18.99
CA GLY A 231 7.30 10.31 -18.72
C GLY A 231 7.83 9.24 -19.68
N LYS A 232 8.13 9.62 -20.93
CA LYS A 232 8.78 8.74 -21.92
C LYS A 232 10.16 8.26 -21.45
N GLU A 233 11.01 9.15 -20.96
CA GLU A 233 12.36 8.82 -20.49
C GLU A 233 12.32 7.92 -19.26
N ILE A 234 11.43 8.22 -18.30
CA ILE A 234 11.19 7.37 -17.12
C ILE A 234 10.78 5.95 -17.55
N LEU A 235 9.83 5.82 -18.48
CA LEU A 235 9.35 4.52 -18.95
C LEU A 235 10.44 3.74 -19.71
N ASN A 236 11.26 4.41 -20.55
CA ASN A 236 12.39 3.79 -21.24
C ASN A 236 13.40 3.20 -20.24
N LYS A 237 13.83 4.00 -19.26
CA LYS A 237 14.77 3.57 -18.21
C LYS A 237 14.23 2.37 -17.43
N LEU A 238 12.94 2.37 -17.09
CA LEU A 238 12.31 1.22 -16.43
C LEU A 238 12.30 -0.05 -17.30
N LEU A 239 12.12 0.07 -18.62
CA LEU A 239 12.20 -1.07 -19.54
C LEU A 239 13.64 -1.59 -19.68
N GLU A 240 14.62 -0.70 -19.73
CA GLU A 240 16.04 -1.06 -19.79
C GLU A 240 16.48 -1.82 -18.53
N ASN A 241 16.14 -1.30 -17.34
CA ASN A 241 16.44 -1.95 -16.06
C ASN A 241 15.79 -3.34 -15.98
N ARG A 242 14.54 -3.45 -16.44
CA ARG A 242 13.85 -4.75 -16.52
C ARG A 242 14.58 -5.75 -17.42
N GLN A 243 15.15 -5.33 -18.54
CA GLN A 243 15.89 -6.21 -19.45
C GLN A 243 17.25 -6.62 -18.89
N ALA A 244 17.90 -5.75 -18.11
CA ALA A 244 19.16 -6.03 -17.45
C ALA A 244 19.04 -7.07 -16.32
N GLY A 245 17.82 -7.32 -15.81
CA GLY A 245 17.58 -8.21 -14.66
C GLY A 245 18.08 -7.61 -13.34
N GLU A 246 18.50 -6.35 -13.35
CA GLU A 246 18.90 -5.59 -12.18
C GLU A 246 17.67 -4.88 -11.60
N GLY A 247 17.50 -4.94 -10.28
CA GLY A 247 16.61 -4.02 -9.59
C GLY A 247 17.07 -2.61 -9.93
N ALA A 248 16.14 -1.72 -10.27
CA ALA A 248 16.45 -0.35 -10.65
C ALA A 248 16.88 0.44 -9.40
N GLU A 249 18.02 0.10 -8.79
CA GLU A 249 18.51 0.74 -7.56
C GLU A 249 18.60 2.26 -7.73
N GLU A 250 18.86 2.71 -8.95
CA GLU A 250 18.72 4.09 -9.37
C GLU A 250 17.96 4.12 -10.71
N LEU A 251 16.70 4.54 -10.71
CA LEU A 251 16.31 5.39 -11.84
C LEU A 251 17.22 6.60 -11.74
N CYS A 252 18.19 6.70 -12.64
CA CYS A 252 19.01 7.90 -12.83
C CYS A 252 18.10 8.97 -13.48
N THR A 253 17.05 9.36 -12.76
CA THR A 253 16.08 10.39 -13.13
C THR A 253 16.19 11.48 -12.08
N ASP A 254 16.29 12.74 -12.51
CA ASP A 254 16.24 13.90 -11.62
C ASP A 254 14.86 14.01 -10.93
N ALA A 255 13.85 13.28 -11.43
CA ALA A 255 12.53 13.17 -10.83
C ALA A 255 12.53 12.46 -9.46
N SER A 256 12.29 13.24 -8.39
CA SER A 256 12.19 12.66 -7.04
C SER A 256 10.95 11.76 -6.90
N PRO A 257 11.00 10.72 -6.04
CA PRO A 257 9.83 9.87 -5.75
C PRO A 257 8.61 10.65 -5.27
N LYS A 258 8.83 11.76 -4.56
CA LYS A 258 7.77 12.65 -4.07
C LYS A 258 7.05 13.33 -5.23
N ASP A 259 7.78 13.80 -6.23
CA ASP A 259 7.21 14.49 -7.38
C ASP A 259 6.38 13.53 -8.24
N VAL A 260 6.90 12.32 -8.49
CA VAL A 260 6.16 11.29 -9.24
C VAL A 260 4.90 10.87 -8.49
N ALA A 261 4.97 10.67 -7.17
CA ALA A 261 3.80 10.36 -6.37
C ALA A 261 2.76 11.50 -6.34
N MET A 262 3.20 12.75 -6.29
CA MET A 262 2.30 13.91 -6.37
C MET A 262 1.57 13.93 -7.72
N TRP A 263 2.30 13.73 -8.83
CA TRP A 263 1.70 13.62 -10.15
C TRP A 263 0.67 12.47 -10.22
N ILE A 264 1.01 11.29 -9.69
CA ILE A 264 0.12 10.12 -9.63
C ILE A 264 -1.16 10.44 -8.84
N ARG A 265 -1.03 11.15 -7.72
CA ARG A 265 -2.18 11.54 -6.88
C ARG A 265 -3.09 12.55 -7.59
N GLU A 266 -2.51 13.54 -8.26
CA GLU A 266 -3.27 14.58 -8.97
C GLU A 266 -3.98 14.05 -10.22
N LYS A 267 -3.29 13.21 -11.00
CA LYS A 267 -3.81 12.71 -12.27
C LYS A 267 -4.62 11.43 -12.12
N GLY A 268 -4.35 10.65 -11.07
CA GLY A 268 -5.05 9.41 -10.76
C GLY A 268 -4.60 8.20 -11.58
N TYR A 269 -3.47 8.28 -12.31
CA TYR A 269 -2.91 7.18 -13.11
C TYR A 269 -1.69 6.58 -12.42
N HIS A 270 -1.61 5.26 -12.40
CA HIS A 270 -0.63 4.49 -11.63
C HIS A 270 0.18 3.61 -12.58
N ALA A 271 0.78 4.17 -13.63
CA ALA A 271 1.62 3.40 -14.56
C ALA A 271 2.95 2.94 -13.92
N VAL A 272 3.46 3.76 -13.00
CA VAL A 272 4.72 3.58 -12.28
C VAL A 272 4.45 3.72 -10.78
N ILE A 273 5.19 2.99 -9.95
CA ILE A 273 5.16 3.09 -8.49
C ILE A 273 6.58 3.20 -7.94
N TRP A 274 6.71 3.79 -6.75
CA TRP A 274 7.93 3.74 -5.96
C TRP A 274 7.78 2.71 -4.86
N HIS A 275 8.69 1.74 -4.83
CA HIS A 275 8.73 0.72 -3.80
C HIS A 275 9.48 1.25 -2.58
N THR A 276 8.78 1.59 -1.49
CA THR A 276 9.38 2.32 -0.35
C THR A 276 10.50 1.54 0.35
N VAL A 277 10.37 0.21 0.48
CA VAL A 277 11.39 -0.63 1.12
C VAL A 277 12.63 -0.85 0.24
N LYS A 278 12.44 -1.22 -1.03
CA LYS A 278 13.54 -1.41 -1.98
C LYS A 278 14.16 -0.11 -2.48
N ARG A 279 13.45 1.01 -2.31
CA ARG A 279 13.83 2.35 -2.77
C ARG A 279 14.12 2.41 -4.28
N GLU A 280 13.25 1.78 -5.05
CA GLU A 280 13.34 1.75 -6.51
C GLU A 280 11.98 2.04 -7.16
N TYR A 281 12.00 2.52 -8.39
CA TYR A 281 10.80 2.62 -9.20
C TYR A 281 10.52 1.30 -9.94
N GLN A 282 9.23 1.01 -10.12
CA GLN A 282 8.76 -0.18 -10.82
C GLN A 282 7.53 0.16 -11.65
N PHE A 283 7.26 -0.62 -12.69
CA PHE A 283 5.93 -0.64 -13.29
C PHE A 283 4.90 -1.09 -12.24
N ALA A 284 3.70 -0.52 -12.27
CA ALA A 284 2.67 -0.92 -11.32
C ALA A 284 2.14 -2.35 -11.54
N SER A 285 2.29 -2.88 -12.75
CA SER A 285 2.06 -4.29 -13.05
C SER A 285 2.73 -4.69 -14.37
N GLU A 286 2.78 -5.99 -14.63
CA GLU A 286 3.22 -6.56 -15.91
C GLU A 286 2.47 -6.01 -17.12
N LEU A 287 1.16 -5.78 -16.99
CA LEU A 287 0.35 -5.17 -18.05
C LEU A 287 0.83 -3.75 -18.39
N HIS A 288 1.27 -2.96 -17.42
CA HIS A 288 1.84 -1.63 -17.66
C HIS A 288 3.18 -1.72 -18.39
N ALA A 289 4.03 -2.68 -18.03
CA ALA A 289 5.30 -2.88 -18.70
C ALA A 289 5.13 -3.35 -20.17
N ASN A 290 4.18 -4.26 -20.42
CA ASN A 290 3.83 -4.71 -21.77
C ASN A 290 3.28 -3.54 -22.60
N ALA A 291 2.34 -2.78 -22.06
CA ALA A 291 1.81 -1.59 -22.71
C ALA A 291 2.90 -0.54 -23.01
N ALA A 292 3.82 -0.30 -22.08
CA ALA A 292 4.96 0.59 -22.30
C ALA A 292 5.84 0.11 -23.45
N THR A 293 6.14 -1.20 -23.49
CA THR A 293 6.93 -1.81 -24.57
C THR A 293 6.28 -1.58 -25.94
N GLU A 294 4.97 -1.81 -26.08
CA GLU A 294 4.24 -1.62 -27.33
C GLU A 294 4.17 -0.14 -27.76
N ILE A 295 3.82 0.75 -26.82
CA ILE A 295 3.67 2.18 -27.08
C ILE A 295 5.01 2.82 -27.47
N LEU A 296 6.11 2.43 -26.82
CA LEU A 296 7.41 3.03 -27.08
C LEU A 296 8.03 2.50 -28.38
N LYS A 297 7.88 1.21 -28.69
CA LYS A 297 8.29 0.63 -29.99
C LYS A 297 7.57 1.27 -31.18
N SER A 298 6.25 1.46 -31.08
CA SER A 298 5.45 2.09 -32.16
C SER A 298 5.80 3.57 -32.38
N THR A 299 6.31 4.25 -31.37
CA THR A 299 6.78 5.64 -31.48
C THR A 299 8.15 5.73 -32.18
N SER A 300 9.00 4.70 -32.06
CA SER A 300 10.32 4.68 -32.72
C SER A 300 10.25 4.43 -34.23
N GLN A 301 9.16 3.83 -34.72
CA GLN A 301 8.94 3.54 -36.15
C GLN A 301 8.22 4.68 -36.91
N SER A 302 7.88 5.78 -36.25
CA SER A 302 7.10 6.89 -36.81
C SER A 302 7.88 8.20 -36.93
N THR A 303 9.22 8.15 -36.88
CA THR A 303 10.09 9.32 -37.16
C THR A 303 10.58 9.21 -38.61
N PRO A 304 10.16 10.12 -39.53
CA PRO A 304 10.73 10.22 -40.87
C PRO A 304 12.17 10.72 -40.87
#